data_AF-A0A7K0LRI3-F1
#
_entry.id   AF-A0A7K0LRI3-F1
#
_cell.length_a   1.000
_cell.length_b   1.000
_cell.length_c   1.000
_cell.angle_alpha   90.00
_cell.angle_beta   90.00
_cell.angle_gamma   90.00
#
_symmetry.space_group_name_H-M   'P 1'
#
loop_
_entity.id
_entity.type
_entity.pdbx_description
1 polymer ?
#
loop_
_entity_poly.entity_id
_entity_poly.type
_entity_poly.pdbx_seq_one_letter_code
_entity_poly.pdbx_strand_id
1 'polypeptide(L)' 'MAEAYKKGFALGLSQGLSQGANRILLVMIRRRFGTLLEWMQDKLSQSSISQKELWADRILDASSLEVLFAETGE' A
#
# COMPACT_ATOMS: atom_id res chain seq x y z
N MET A 1 -31.99 -7.25 4.70
CA MET A 1 -31.13 -8.45 4.74
C MET A 1 -30.17 -8.49 3.55
N ALA A 2 -30.64 -8.62 2.30
CA ALA A 2 -29.76 -8.72 1.12
C ALA A 2 -28.79 -7.54 0.95
N GLU A 3 -29.25 -6.31 1.20
CA GLU A 3 -28.42 -5.11 1.07
C GLU A 3 -27.30 -5.03 2.11
N ALA A 4 -27.57 -5.47 3.35
CA ALA A 4 -26.56 -5.52 4.40
C ALA A 4 -25.46 -6.55 4.08
N TYR A 5 -25.84 -7.70 3.52
CA TYR A 5 -24.90 -8.72 3.09
C TYR A 5 -24.01 -8.22 1.93
N LYS A 6 -24.61 -7.59 0.91
CA LYS A 6 -23.86 -6.98 -0.21
C LYS A 6 -22.83 -5.95 0.28
N LYS A 7 -23.24 -5.07 1.21
CA LYS A 7 -22.34 -4.08 1.81
C LYS A 7 -21.20 -4.74 2.59
N GLY A 8 -21.50 -5.75 3.42
CA GLY A 8 -20.50 -6.49 4.18
C GLY A 8 -19.48 -7.19 3.27
N PHE A 9 -19.95 -7.84 2.21
CA PHE A 9 -19.07 -8.49 1.22
C PHE A 9 -18.18 -7.48 0.50
N ALA A 10 -18.73 -6.35 0.04
CA ALA A 10 -17.97 -5.30 -0.63
C ALA A 10 -16.89 -4.69 0.28
N LEU A 11 -17.22 -4.44 1.56
CA LEU A 11 -16.28 -3.97 2.57
C LEU A 11 -15.16 -4.98 2.79
N GLY A 12 -15.50 -6.26 2.97
CA GLY A 12 -14.51 -7.33 3.16
C GLY A 12 -13.56 -7.50 1.98
N LEU A 13 -14.09 -7.45 0.76
CA LEU A 13 -13.29 -7.52 -0.47
C LEU A 13 -12.32 -6.34 -0.57
N SER A 14 -12.80 -5.12 -0.32
CA SER A 14 -11.98 -3.90 -0.34
C SER A 14 -10.88 -3.93 0.72
N GLN A 15 -11.21 -4.35 1.95
CA GLN A 15 -10.24 -4.50 3.03
C GLN A 15 -9.18 -5.56 2.69
N GLY A 16 -9.60 -6.72 2.17
CA GLY A 16 -8.69 -7.80 1.78
C GLY A 16 -7.70 -7.37 0.70
N LEU A 17 -8.18 -6.64 -0.32
CA LEU A 17 -7.33 -6.11 -1.38
C LEU A 17 -6.29 -5.11 -0.83
N SER A 18 -6.74 -4.17 0.02
CA SER A 18 -5.87 -3.17 0.64
C SER A 18 -4.80 -3.78 1.55
N GLN A 19 -5.18 -4.77 2.38
CA GLN A 19 -4.24 -5.49 3.24
C GLN A 19 -3.23 -6.32 2.43
N GLY A 20 -3.70 -6.98 1.35
CA GLY A 20 -2.83 -7.72 0.43
C GLY A 20 -1.79 -6.83 -0.23
N ALA A 21 -2.22 -5.67 -0.75
CA ALA A 21 -1.32 -4.67 -1.35
C ALA A 21 -0.27 -4.18 -0.34
N ASN A 22 -0.68 -3.86 0.90
CA ASN A 22 0.25 -3.46 1.96
C ASN A 22 1.31 -4.52 2.21
N ARG A 23 0.90 -5.78 2.36
CA ARG A 23 1.82 -6.88 2.62
C ARG A 23 2.85 -7.05 1.50
N ILE A 24 2.43 -6.95 0.24
CA ILE A 24 3.33 -7.08 -0.91
C ILE A 24 4.30 -5.89 -0.99
N LEU A 25 3.82 -4.66 -0.81
CA LEU A 25 4.68 -3.48 -0.79
C LEU A 25 5.74 -3.57 0.32
N LEU A 26 5.37 -4.00 1.53
CA LEU A 26 6.34 -4.22 2.62
C LEU A 26 7.45 -5.21 2.23
N VAL A 27 7.09 -6.31 1.56
CA VAL A 27 8.06 -7.31 1.08
C VAL A 27 8.99 -6.70 0.02
N MET A 28 8.44 -5.95 -0.94
CA MET A 28 9.24 -5.29 -1.98
C MET A 28 10.17 -4.24 -1.40
N ILE A 29 9.67 -3.40 -0.49
CA ILE A 29 10.44 -2.34 0.18
C ILE A 29 11.60 -2.97 0.95
N ARG A 30 11.32 -4.01 1.73
CA ARG A 30 12.35 -4.73 2.48
C ARG A 30 13.40 -5.35 1.56
N ARG A 31 12.99 -5.92 0.44
CA ARG A 31 13.92 -6.53 -0.53
C ARG A 31 14.84 -5.50 -1.19
N ARG A 32 14.36 -4.28 -1.43
CA ARG A 32 15.12 -3.26 -2.16
C ARG A 32 15.92 -2.32 -1.27
N PHE A 33 15.36 -1.93 -0.13
CA PHE A 33 15.95 -0.93 0.76
C PHE A 33 16.47 -1.52 2.08
N GLY A 34 16.26 -2.81 2.32
CA GLY A 34 16.74 -3.48 3.53
C GLY A 34 15.76 -3.36 4.70
N THR A 35 16.19 -2.75 5.81
CA THR A 35 15.43 -2.79 7.08
C THR A 35 14.09 -2.06 6.97
N LEU A 36 13.04 -2.76 7.39
CA LEU A 36 11.70 -2.20 7.49
C LEU A 36 11.61 -1.31 8.73
N LEU A 37 11.34 -0.02 8.55
CA LEU A 37 11.07 0.89 9.66
C LEU A 37 9.58 0.82 10.01
N GLU A 38 9.26 0.89 11.30
CA GLU A 38 7.90 0.70 11.82
C GLU A 38 6.89 1.70 11.21
N TRP A 39 7.33 2.94 10.99
CA TRP A 39 6.53 3.98 10.33
C TRP A 39 6.04 3.61 8.92
N MET A 40 6.70 2.69 8.22
CA MET A 40 6.28 2.26 6.88
C MET A 40 4.96 1.50 6.92
N GLN A 41 4.72 0.72 7.99
CA GLN A 41 3.47 -0.03 8.14
C GLN A 41 2.30 0.94 8.32
N ASP A 42 2.48 1.98 9.13
CA ASP A 42 1.48 3.01 9.35
C ASP A 42 1.21 3.81 8.08
N LYS A 43 2.27 4.21 7.36
CA LYS A 43 2.14 4.96 6.10
C LYS A 43 1.39 4.15 5.03
N LEU A 44 1.72 2.87 4.85
CA LEU A 44 1.00 1.99 3.93
C LEU A 44 -0.46 1.75 4.37
N SER A 45 -0.72 1.65 5.67
CA SER A 45 -2.09 1.45 6.19
C SER A 45 -3.00 2.66 5.95
N GLN A 46 -2.45 3.87 6.04
CA GLN A 46 -3.21 5.12 5.85
C GLN A 46 -3.31 5.57 4.39
N SER A 47 -2.46 5.02 3.51
CA SER A 47 -2.44 5.37 2.10
C SER A 47 -3.64 4.83 1.29
N SER A 48 -4.01 5.57 0.26
CA SER A 48 -5.02 5.15 -0.72
C SER A 48 -4.50 4.03 -1.61
N ILE A 49 -5.41 3.32 -2.30
CA ILE A 49 -5.03 2.28 -3.27
C ILE A 49 -4.15 2.87 -4.38
N SER A 50 -4.50 4.04 -4.90
CA SER A 50 -3.74 4.71 -5.96
C SER A 50 -2.33 5.10 -5.51
N GLN A 51 -2.15 5.53 -4.26
CA GLN A 51 -0.81 5.79 -3.70
C GLN A 51 0.01 4.50 -3.63
N LYS A 52 -0.61 3.38 -3.22
CA LYS A 52 0.05 2.06 -3.17
C LYS A 52 0.46 1.57 -4.56
N GLU A 53 -0.40 1.72 -5.56
CA GLU A 53 -0.09 1.37 -6.95
C GLU A 53 1.06 2.20 -7.50
N LEU A 54 1.06 3.51 -7.24
CA LEU A 54 2.15 4.41 -7.61
C LEU A 54 3.49 3.98 -6.97
N TRP A 55 3.46 3.59 -5.69
CA TRP A 55 4.67 3.08 -5.03
C TRP A 55 5.11 1.72 -5.59
N ALA A 56 4.17 0.85 -5.96
CA ALA A 56 4.50 -0.44 -6.59
C ALA A 56 5.18 -0.27 -7.95
N ASP A 57 4.79 0.75 -8.73
CA ASP A 57 5.44 1.11 -9.99
C ASP A 57 6.83 1.71 -9.76
N ARG A 58 6.91 2.72 -8.89
CA ARG A 58 8.17 3.44 -8.58
C ARG A 58 9.21 2.61 -7.87
N ILE A 59 8.82 1.53 -7.20
CA ILE A 59 9.75 0.77 -6.38
C ILE A 59 10.89 0.19 -7.19
N LEU A 60 10.77 -0.03 -8.49
CA LEU A 60 11.86 -0.57 -9.29
C LEU A 60 12.96 0.48 -9.53
N ASP A 61 12.60 1.76 -9.59
CA ASP A 61 13.47 2.86 -10.03
C ASP A 61 13.91 3.81 -8.91
N ALA A 62 13.14 3.96 -7.82
CA ALA A 62 13.41 4.95 -6.78
C ALA A 62 14.81 4.81 -6.14
N SER A 63 15.62 5.85 -6.01
CA SER A 63 16.97 5.68 -5.42
C SER A 63 16.95 5.54 -3.88
N SER A 64 15.86 5.93 -3.22
CA SER A 64 15.70 5.85 -1.77
C SER A 64 14.23 5.73 -1.36
N LEU A 65 13.98 5.53 -0.05
CA LEU A 65 12.62 5.49 0.50
C LEU A 65 11.94 6.86 0.42
N GLU A 66 12.69 7.93 0.59
CA GLU A 66 12.20 9.31 0.44
C GLU A 66 11.71 9.54 -0.99
N VAL A 67 12.45 9.07 -2.01
CA VAL A 67 12.04 9.17 -3.41
C VAL A 67 10.83 8.29 -3.70
N LEU A 68 10.78 7.08 -3.13
CA LEU A 68 9.63 6.18 -3.28
C LEU A 68 8.34 6.84 -2.79
N PHE A 69 8.40 7.41 -1.57
CA PHE A 69 7.25 7.96 -0.88
C PHE A 69 7.00 9.45 -1.14
N ALA A 70 7.74 10.07 -2.05
CA ALA A 70 7.54 11.46 -2.44
C ALA A 70 6.14 11.63 -3.03
N GLU A 71 5.38 12.58 -2.49
CA GLU A 71 4.13 13.00 -3.10
C GLU A 71 4.48 13.70 -4.41
N THR A 72 4.03 13.14 -5.54
CA THR A 72 4.00 13.90 -6.78
C THR A 72 2.98 15.00 -6.55
N GLY A 73 3.44 16.22 -6.31
CA GLY A 73 2.60 17.39 -6.46
C GLY A 73 2.12 17.43 -7.90
N GLU A 74 0.81 17.35 -8.10
CA GLU A 74 0.15 17.99 -9.23
C GLU A 74 -0.03 19.48 -8.89
#